data_AF-A0A392RV73-F1
#
_entry.id   AF-A0A392RV73-F1
#
_cell.length_a   1.000
_cell.length_b   1.000
_cell.length_c   1.000
_cell.angle_alpha   90.00
_cell.angle_beta   90.00
_cell.angle_gamma   90.00
#
_symmetry.space_group_name_H-M   'P 1'
#
loop_
_entity.id
_entity.type
_entity.pdbx_description
1 polymer ?
#
loop_
_entity_poly.entity_id
_entity_poly.type
_entity_poly.pdbx_seq_one_letter_code
_entity_poly.pdbx_strand_id
1 'polypeptide(L)'
;MELKQRGMSVSEYAAKFEDLCHFAPHCNTMEAEEDKCVKFENGLRPDIKQLIGFREIRDFSTLVNKSRICDKDSRAKASYYKAVNEKRGRDMGKPYDKRGKKPDEG
;
A
#
# COMPACT_ATOMS: atom_id res chain seq x y z
N MET A 1 -13.28 16.49 -5.57
CA MET A 1 -12.40 15.56 -6.31
C MET A 1 -12.57 14.18 -5.72
N GLU A 2 -12.82 13.14 -6.53
CA GLU A 2 -13.06 11.77 -6.06
C GLU A 2 -12.10 10.76 -6.72
N LEU A 3 -10.83 11.12 -6.83
CA LEU A 3 -9.81 10.21 -7.36
C LEU A 3 -9.44 9.17 -6.28
N LYS A 4 -9.37 7.89 -6.67
CA LYS A 4 -8.87 6.82 -5.80
C LYS A 4 -7.58 6.24 -6.37
N GLN A 5 -6.60 5.97 -5.52
CA GLN A 5 -5.31 5.42 -5.88
C GLN A 5 -5.45 4.05 -6.58
N ARG A 6 -6.33 3.17 -6.08
CA ARG A 6 -6.57 1.82 -6.62
C ARG A 6 -5.24 1.05 -6.77
N GLY A 7 -4.88 0.61 -7.99
CA GLY A 7 -3.62 -0.08 -8.30
C GLY A 7 -2.46 0.84 -8.70
N MET A 8 -2.67 2.15 -8.75
CA MET A 8 -1.62 3.12 -9.12
C MET A 8 -0.59 3.27 -8.00
N SER A 9 0.64 3.62 -8.37
CA SER A 9 1.60 4.13 -7.40
C SER A 9 1.11 5.45 -6.79
N VAL A 10 1.58 5.77 -5.59
CA VAL A 10 1.27 7.09 -5.00
C VAL A 10 1.76 8.22 -5.89
N SER A 11 2.89 8.03 -6.61
CA SER A 11 3.40 9.03 -7.54
C SER A 11 2.42 9.31 -8.70
N GLU A 12 1.89 8.27 -9.34
CA GLU A 12 0.90 8.42 -10.42
C GLU A 12 -0.43 9.00 -9.90
N TYR A 13 -0.85 8.56 -8.72
CA TYR A 13 -2.04 9.09 -8.07
C TYR A 13 -1.90 10.59 -7.75
N ALA A 14 -0.76 10.99 -7.20
CA ALA A 14 -0.47 12.39 -6.88
C ALA A 14 -0.43 13.28 -8.12
N ALA A 15 0.22 12.83 -9.21
CA ALA A 15 0.24 13.59 -10.46
C ALA A 15 -1.18 13.84 -11.00
N LYS A 16 -2.02 12.80 -11.07
CA LYS A 16 -3.42 12.94 -11.51
C LYS A 16 -4.25 13.80 -10.56
N PHE A 17 -3.97 13.74 -9.26
CA PHE A 17 -4.65 14.55 -8.27
C PHE A 17 -4.27 16.03 -8.42
N GLU A 18 -3.00 16.34 -8.64
CA GLU A 18 -2.51 17.69 -8.94
C GLU A 18 -3.09 18.23 -10.24
N ASP A 19 -3.18 17.42 -11.30
CA ASP A 19 -3.84 17.82 -12.55
C ASP A 19 -5.30 18.22 -12.29
N LEU A 20 -6.05 17.43 -11.49
CA LEU A 20 -7.42 17.79 -11.11
C LEU A 20 -7.50 19.08 -10.28
N CYS A 21 -6.51 19.34 -9.42
CA CYS A 21 -6.41 20.60 -8.67
C CYS A 21 -6.10 21.79 -9.59
N HIS A 22 -5.26 21.59 -10.61
CA HIS A 22 -4.89 22.64 -11.56
C HIS A 22 -6.11 23.18 -12.32
N PHE A 23 -7.08 22.32 -12.65
CA PHE A 23 -8.34 22.73 -13.28
C PHE A 23 -9.38 23.31 -12.30
N ALA A 24 -9.07 23.36 -11.01
CA ALA A 24 -9.97 23.85 -9.95
C ALA A 24 -9.27 24.92 -9.10
N PRO A 25 -9.18 26.19 -9.56
CA PRO A 25 -8.46 27.26 -8.87
C PRO A 25 -8.93 27.51 -7.42
N HIS A 26 -10.20 27.21 -7.14
CA HIS A 26 -10.81 27.29 -5.81
C HIS A 26 -10.25 26.27 -4.81
N CYS A 27 -9.49 25.27 -5.26
CA CYS A 27 -8.86 24.24 -4.41
C CYS A 27 -7.44 24.61 -3.95
N ASN A 28 -6.94 25.80 -4.29
CA ASN A 28 -5.60 26.28 -3.94
C ASN A 28 -5.61 27.38 -2.85
N THR A 29 -6.75 27.66 -2.22
CA THR A 29 -6.81 28.52 -1.03
C THR A 29 -6.30 27.76 0.20
N MET A 30 -5.81 28.46 1.22
CA MET A 30 -5.31 27.84 2.47
C MET A 30 -6.39 26.97 3.15
N GLU A 31 -7.63 27.46 3.18
CA GLU A 31 -8.79 26.71 3.70
C GLU A 31 -9.13 25.47 2.85
N ALA A 32 -8.87 25.54 1.54
CA ALA A 32 -9.02 24.41 0.65
C ALA A 32 -7.83 23.43 0.69
N GLU A 33 -6.67 23.82 1.23
CA GLU A 33 -5.49 22.96 1.28
C GLU A 33 -5.66 21.84 2.32
N GLU A 34 -6.24 22.13 3.48
CA GLU A 34 -6.58 21.09 4.46
C GLU A 34 -7.58 20.09 3.86
N ASP A 35 -8.60 20.65 3.20
CA ASP A 35 -9.63 19.92 2.48
C ASP A 35 -9.05 19.05 1.35
N LYS A 36 -8.04 19.57 0.66
CA LYS A 36 -7.25 18.89 -0.38
C LYS A 36 -6.46 17.73 0.22
N CYS A 37 -5.82 17.92 1.38
CA CYS A 37 -5.12 16.88 2.11
C CYS A 37 -6.07 15.74 2.54
N VAL A 38 -7.23 16.08 3.11
CA VAL A 38 -8.26 15.11 3.50
C VAL A 38 -8.77 14.32 2.30
N LYS A 39 -9.05 15.00 1.18
CA LYS A 39 -9.48 14.34 -0.07
C LYS A 39 -8.40 13.42 -0.62
N PHE A 40 -7.13 13.86 -0.60
CA PHE A 40 -6.00 13.05 -1.03
C PHE A 40 -5.85 11.80 -0.18
N GLU A 41 -5.86 11.95 1.15
CA GLU A 41 -5.73 10.87 2.13
C GLU A 41 -6.87 9.84 1.98
N ASN A 42 -8.10 10.31 1.78
CA ASN A 42 -9.26 9.44 1.59
C ASN A 42 -9.19 8.62 0.30
N GLY A 43 -8.47 9.10 -0.72
CA GLY A 43 -8.23 8.36 -1.95
C GLY A 43 -7.06 7.37 -1.89
N LEU A 44 -6.23 7.41 -0.84
CA LEU A 44 -5.11 6.46 -0.66
C LEU A 44 -5.60 5.05 -0.37
N ARG A 45 -4.77 4.06 -0.71
CA ARG A 45 -5.02 2.67 -0.30
C ARG A 45 -4.97 2.53 1.23
N PRO A 46 -5.72 1.59 1.83
CA PRO A 46 -5.80 1.43 3.29
C PRO A 46 -4.46 1.25 3.99
N ASP A 47 -3.51 0.52 3.37
CA ASP A 47 -2.17 0.28 3.92
C ASP A 47 -1.38 1.57 4.12
N ILE A 48 -1.47 2.49 3.15
CA ILE A 48 -0.81 3.80 3.20
C ILE A 48 -1.62 4.77 4.06
N LYS A 49 -2.94 4.79 3.88
CA LYS A 49 -3.86 5.67 4.61
C LYS A 49 -3.69 5.51 6.12
N GLN A 50 -3.61 4.28 6.64
CA GLN A 50 -3.39 4.07 8.07
C GLN A 50 -2.09 4.74 8.55
N LEU A 51 -0.97 4.52 7.85
CA LEU A 51 0.33 5.09 8.23
C LEU A 51 0.35 6.63 8.20
N ILE A 52 -0.39 7.21 7.26
CA ILE A 52 -0.45 8.66 7.03
C ILE A 52 -1.45 9.34 7.96
N GLY A 53 -2.64 8.76 8.17
CA GLY A 53 -3.70 9.32 8.99
C GLY A 53 -3.28 9.52 10.45
N PHE A 54 -2.42 8.66 11.00
CA PHE A 54 -1.86 8.85 12.35
C PHE A 54 -0.96 10.09 12.49
N ARG A 55 -0.46 10.66 11.38
CA ARG A 55 0.47 11.79 11.40
C ARG A 55 -0.23 13.14 11.21
N GLU A 56 -1.54 13.14 10.92
CA GLU A 56 -2.38 14.34 10.78
C GLU A 56 -1.74 15.46 9.95
N ILE A 57 -1.14 15.12 8.80
CA ILE A 57 -0.39 16.07 7.97
C ILE A 57 -1.36 16.96 7.18
N ARG A 58 -1.23 18.27 7.35
CA ARG A 58 -2.06 19.29 6.68
C ARG A 58 -1.31 20.13 5.63
N ASP A 59 -0.05 19.80 5.36
CA ASP A 59 0.73 20.35 4.25
C ASP A 59 0.73 19.36 3.08
N PHE A 60 0.22 19.77 1.92
CA PHE A 60 0.00 18.86 0.80
C PHE A 60 1.32 18.27 0.26
N SER A 61 2.38 19.08 0.18
CA SER A 61 3.69 18.64 -0.30
C SER A 61 4.30 17.54 0.58
N THR A 62 4.27 17.76 1.90
CA THR A 62 4.73 16.81 2.91
C THR A 62 3.89 15.54 2.91
N LEU A 63 2.56 15.67 2.77
CA LEU A 63 1.63 14.55 2.67
C LEU A 63 1.97 13.65 1.48
N VAL A 64 2.17 14.24 0.30
CA VAL A 64 2.54 13.50 -0.92
C VAL A 64 3.90 12.82 -0.74
N ASN A 65 4.90 13.53 -0.21
CA ASN A 65 6.24 12.97 -0.01
C ASN A 65 6.23 11.78 0.95
N LYS A 66 5.59 11.91 2.12
CA LYS A 66 5.50 10.81 3.09
C LYS A 66 4.68 9.64 2.54
N SER A 67 3.61 9.91 1.80
CA SER A 67 2.81 8.87 1.15
C SER A 67 3.63 8.09 0.12
N ARG A 68 4.53 8.75 -0.63
CA ARG A 68 5.46 8.09 -1.57
C ARG A 68 6.46 7.17 -0.84
N ILE A 69 6.95 7.58 0.32
CA ILE A 69 7.82 6.73 1.16
C ILE A 69 7.04 5.50 1.64
N CYS A 70 5.84 5.70 2.18
CA CYS A 70 5.00 4.59 2.66
C CYS A 70 4.60 3.60 1.55
N ASP A 71 4.36 4.03 0.30
CA ASP A 71 4.10 3.11 -0.82
C ASP A 71 5.31 2.23 -1.15
N LYS A 72 6.52 2.79 -1.07
CA LYS A 72 7.76 2.02 -1.28
C LYS A 72 7.96 1.01 -0.15
N ASP A 73 7.78 1.44 1.10
CA ASP A 73 7.92 0.59 2.27
C ASP A 73 6.89 -0.54 2.27
N SER A 74 5.62 -0.24 1.93
CA SER A 74 4.57 -1.26 1.91
C SER A 74 4.80 -2.30 0.81
N ARG A 75 5.30 -1.89 -0.36
CA ARG A 75 5.72 -2.80 -1.45
C ARG A 75 6.93 -3.64 -1.05
N ALA A 76 7.95 -3.03 -0.44
CA ALA A 76 9.14 -3.75 0.04
C ALA A 76 8.76 -4.80 1.07
N LYS A 77 7.90 -4.43 2.03
CA LYS A 77 7.35 -5.34 3.05
C LYS A 77 6.59 -6.49 2.39
N ALA A 78 5.69 -6.22 1.46
CA ALA A 78 4.94 -7.24 0.74
C ALA A 78 5.87 -8.20 -0.03
N SER A 79 6.88 -7.66 -0.72
CA SER A 79 7.88 -8.46 -1.44
C SER A 79 8.68 -9.37 -0.50
N TYR A 80 9.13 -8.84 0.64
CA TYR A 80 9.86 -9.61 1.65
C TYR A 80 9.03 -10.80 2.16
N TYR A 81 7.80 -10.57 2.62
CA TYR A 81 6.94 -11.64 3.13
C TYR A 81 6.55 -12.65 2.06
N LYS A 82 6.35 -12.21 0.82
CA LYS A 82 6.13 -13.12 -0.31
C LYS A 82 7.32 -14.06 -0.49
N ALA A 83 8.55 -13.53 -0.50
CA ALA A 83 9.77 -14.33 -0.66
C ALA A 83 9.99 -15.29 0.52
N VAL A 84 9.74 -14.84 1.76
CA VAL A 84 9.85 -15.70 2.95
C VAL A 84 8.83 -16.84 2.91
N ASN A 85 7.59 -16.56 2.53
CA ASN A 85 6.53 -17.57 2.44
C ASN A 85 6.78 -18.56 1.31
N GLU A 86 7.34 -18.13 0.18
CA GLU A 86 7.72 -19.02 -0.92
C GLU A 86 8.82 -20.00 -0.51
N LYS A 87 9.82 -19.54 0.26
CA LYS A 87 10.87 -20.42 0.80
C LYS A 87 10.30 -21.45 1.79
N ARG A 88 9.43 -21.02 2.71
CA ARG A 88 8.74 -21.93 3.64
C ARG A 88 7.84 -22.94 2.93
N GLY A 89 7.15 -22.54 1.86
CA GLY A 89 6.32 -23.44 1.06
C GLY A 89 7.13 -24.53 0.35
N ARG A 90 8.40 -24.26 0.00
CA ARG A 90 9.32 -25.26 -0.58
C ARG A 90 9.92 -26.19 0.46
N ASP A 91 10.23 -25.69 1.66
CA ASP A 91 10.75 -26.51 2.77
C ASP A 91 9.69 -27.40 3.43
N MET A 92 8.40 -27.06 3.32
CA MET A 92 7.28 -27.89 3.80
C MET A 92 6.89 -29.00 2.81
N GLY A 93 7.87 -29.62 2.15
CA GLY A 93 7.69 -30.91 1.50
C GLY A 93 7.30 -31.95 2.56
N LYS A 94 6.12 -32.56 2.40
CA LYS A 94 5.42 -33.44 3.35
C LYS A 94 6.36 -34.36 4.18
N PRO A 95 6.29 -34.33 5.53
CA PRO A 95 7.15 -35.20 6.37
C PRO A 95 6.73 -36.67 6.42
N TYR A 96 5.58 -37.04 5.87
CA TYR A 96 4.94 -38.33 6.14
C TYR A 96 4.61 -39.11 4.87
N ASP A 97 5.64 -39.54 4.14
CA ASP A 97 5.55 -40.58 3.11
C ASP A 97 6.51 -41.74 3.43
N LYS A 98 6.61 -42.13 4.72
CA LYS A 98 7.36 -43.32 5.11
C LYS A 98 6.45 -44.39 5.73
N ARG A 99 6.27 -45.43 4.91
CA ARG A 99 6.38 -46.86 5.29
C ARG A 99 5.10 -47.54 5.82
N GLY A 100 4.18 -47.80 4.89
CA GLY A 100 3.22 -48.90 5.01
C GLY A 100 3.68 -50.12 4.21
N LYS A 101 4.62 -50.92 4.73
CA LYS A 101 4.81 -52.32 4.31
C LYS A 101 4.89 -53.17 5.57
N LYS A 102 3.78 -53.83 5.90
CA LYS A 102 3.75 -54.92 6.88
C LYS A 102 4.44 -56.14 6.26
N PRO A 103 5.31 -56.87 6.97
CA PRO A 103 5.66 -58.23 6.59
C PRO A 103 4.50 -59.16 7.00
N ASP A 104 4.08 -59.99 6.06
CA ASP A 104 3.13 -61.09 6.27
C ASP A 104 3.88 -62.23 6.96
N GLU A 105 3.35 -62.72 8.08
CA GLU A 105 3.86 -63.90 8.78
C GLU A 105 3.45 -65.17 8.02
N GLY A 106 4.41 -66.07 7.79
CA GLY A 106 4.21 -67.42 7.27
C GLY A 106 5.19 -68.39 7.89
#